data_AF-A0A654U6I7-F1
#
_entry.id   AF-A0A654U6I7-F1
#
_cell.length_a   1.000
_cell.length_b   1.000
_cell.length_c   1.000
_cell.angle_alpha   90.00
_cell.angle_beta   90.00
_cell.angle_gamma   90.00
#
_symmetry.space_group_name_H-M   'P 1'
#
loop_
_entity.id
_entity.type
_entity.pdbx_description
1 polymer ?
#
loop_
_entity_poly.entity_id
_entity_poly.type
_entity_poly.pdbx_seq_one_letter_code
_entity_poly.pdbx_strand_id
1 'polypeptide(L)'
;MVCGHEHHYERSHPLRGALGTDTRTPIPVDTRSDLIDSTRGTVHLVIGGGGTSKPTNALLFPQPRCQVITGVGDFDPAIRRKPSIFVLEDAPWSAFRDRDNPYGFVAFDVDPGQPGGTTSIKATYYAVTGPFGGLTVIDQFTLTKPRGG
;
A
#
# COMPACT_ATOMS: atom_id res chain seq x y z
N MET A 1 4.92 -5.94 -4.04
CA MET A 1 4.86 -5.01 -5.20
C MET A 1 5.05 -3.60 -4.67
N VAL A 2 5.80 -2.77 -5.37
CA VAL A 2 6.00 -1.36 -5.01
C VAL A 2 5.48 -0.47 -6.15
N CYS A 3 4.81 0.61 -5.80
CA CYS A 3 4.35 1.62 -6.75
C CYS A 3 4.53 3.03 -6.17
N GLY A 4 4.52 4.02 -7.06
CA GLY A 4 4.41 5.44 -6.71
C GLY A 4 3.09 5.99 -7.26
N HIS A 5 3.18 7.10 -8.00
CA HIS A 5 2.04 7.87 -8.54
C HIS A 5 1.23 8.59 -7.46
N GLU A 6 0.69 7.85 -6.51
CA GLU A 6 0.05 8.43 -5.35
C GLU A 6 1.08 8.99 -4.37
N HIS A 7 0.92 10.25 -3.99
CA HIS A 7 1.91 11.00 -3.23
C HIS A 7 1.78 10.82 -1.71
N HIS A 8 1.76 9.57 -1.25
CA HIS A 8 1.74 9.19 0.17
C HIS A 8 2.35 7.80 0.39
N TYR A 9 2.28 7.31 1.63
CA TYR A 9 2.63 5.94 2.00
C TYR A 9 1.39 5.14 2.42
N GLU A 10 1.22 3.96 1.81
CA GLU A 10 0.19 2.98 2.19
C GLU A 10 0.73 1.56 1.98
N ARG A 11 0.32 0.64 2.86
CA ARG A 11 0.64 -0.78 2.78
C ARG A 11 -0.61 -1.63 2.95
N SER A 12 -0.72 -2.66 2.11
CA SER A 12 -1.76 -3.69 2.24
C SER A 12 -1.36 -4.82 3.20
N HIS A 13 -2.35 -5.62 3.62
CA HIS A 13 -2.14 -7.01 4.05
C HIS A 13 -1.64 -7.87 2.86
N PRO A 14 -1.16 -9.11 3.07
CA PRO A 14 -0.92 -10.01 1.94
C PRO A 14 -2.24 -10.34 1.24
N LEU A 15 -2.34 -10.04 -0.05
CA LEU A 15 -3.56 -10.19 -0.84
C LEU A 15 -3.45 -11.36 -1.82
N ARG A 16 -4.55 -12.09 -2.00
CA ARG A 16 -4.69 -13.08 -3.08
C ARG A 16 -6.14 -13.15 -3.56
N GLY A 17 -6.35 -12.82 -4.82
CA GLY A 17 -7.69 -12.78 -5.40
C GLY A 17 -8.50 -11.57 -4.93
N ALA A 18 -9.77 -11.57 -5.31
CA ALA A 18 -10.72 -10.51 -5.06
C ALA A 18 -12.13 -11.10 -4.86
N LEU A 19 -12.98 -10.40 -4.13
CA LEU A 19 -14.40 -10.75 -3.99
C LEU A 19 -15.10 -10.67 -5.36
N GLY A 20 -16.22 -11.37 -5.47
CA GLY A 20 -17.11 -11.31 -6.62
C GLY A 20 -18.02 -10.08 -6.67
N THR A 21 -17.74 -9.05 -5.88
CA THR A 21 -18.48 -7.79 -5.83
C THR A 21 -18.11 -6.88 -7.01
N ASP A 22 -18.93 -5.87 -7.28
CA ASP A 22 -18.68 -4.88 -8.34
C ASP A 22 -17.35 -4.13 -8.13
N THR A 23 -16.96 -3.91 -6.88
CA THR A 23 -15.70 -3.23 -6.53
C THR A 23 -14.49 -4.15 -6.59
N ARG A 24 -14.67 -5.47 -6.75
CA ARG A 24 -13.60 -6.47 -6.75
C ARG A 24 -12.65 -6.31 -5.57
N THR A 25 -13.22 -6.11 -4.37
CA THR A 25 -12.46 -5.88 -3.14
C THR A 25 -11.37 -6.95 -2.96
N PRO A 26 -10.08 -6.59 -2.88
CA PRO A 26 -9.01 -7.55 -2.67
C PRO A 26 -9.18 -8.37 -1.38
N ILE A 27 -8.84 -9.66 -1.43
CA ILE A 27 -8.99 -10.56 -0.29
C ILE A 27 -7.67 -10.62 0.50
N PRO A 28 -7.62 -10.14 1.76
CA PRO A 28 -6.50 -10.42 2.64
C PRO A 28 -6.50 -11.91 3.03
N VAL A 29 -5.36 -12.59 2.84
CA VAL A 29 -5.20 -14.01 3.21
C VAL A 29 -4.56 -14.22 4.59
N ASP A 30 -4.14 -13.11 5.21
CA ASP A 30 -3.63 -12.99 6.57
C ASP A 30 -3.77 -11.51 6.97
N THR A 31 -3.85 -11.23 8.27
CA THR A 31 -3.89 -9.88 8.83
C THR A 31 -2.71 -9.56 9.73
N ARG A 32 -1.80 -10.53 9.95
CA ARG A 32 -0.54 -10.29 10.67
C ARG A 32 0.27 -9.19 9.97
N SER A 33 0.75 -8.22 10.74
CA SER A 33 1.34 -6.99 10.21
C SER A 33 2.86 -6.93 10.32
N ASP A 34 3.48 -7.70 11.21
CA ASP A 34 4.90 -7.66 11.57
C ASP A 34 5.72 -8.72 10.82
N LEU A 35 5.20 -9.94 10.68
CA LEU A 35 5.86 -11.06 10.02
C LEU A 35 4.89 -11.73 9.05
N ILE A 36 5.18 -11.62 7.76
CA ILE A 36 4.25 -11.95 6.69
C ILE A 36 4.82 -13.07 5.83
N ASP A 37 4.09 -14.19 5.76
CA ASP A 37 4.37 -15.27 4.83
C ASP A 37 3.99 -14.85 3.39
N SER A 38 5.02 -14.47 2.63
CA SER A 38 4.87 -14.01 1.25
C SER A 38 4.50 -15.11 0.25
N THR A 39 4.42 -16.37 0.69
CA THR A 39 3.89 -17.47 -0.14
C THR A 39 2.35 -17.47 -0.19
N ARG A 40 1.68 -16.83 0.78
CA ARG A 40 0.22 -16.81 0.88
C ARG A 40 -0.41 -15.73 -0.01
N GLY A 41 0.26 -14.59 -0.17
CA GLY A 41 -0.25 -13.44 -0.90
C GLY A 41 0.81 -12.37 -1.11
N THR A 42 0.48 -11.38 -1.93
CA THR A 42 1.39 -10.26 -2.22
C THR A 42 1.04 -9.07 -1.35
N VAL A 43 2.05 -8.49 -0.71
CA VAL A 43 1.94 -7.17 -0.07
C VAL A 43 2.19 -6.09 -1.12
N HIS A 44 1.31 -5.10 -1.17
CA HIS A 44 1.39 -3.93 -2.04
C HIS A 44 1.77 -2.70 -1.22
N LEU A 45 2.76 -1.96 -1.69
CA LEU A 45 3.23 -0.74 -1.07
C LEU A 45 3.12 0.42 -2.05
N VAL A 46 2.39 1.46 -1.65
CA VAL A 46 2.46 2.78 -2.25
C VAL A 46 3.57 3.55 -1.53
N ILE A 47 4.58 3.99 -2.28
CA ILE A 47 5.76 4.71 -1.76
C ILE A 47 6.00 5.93 -2.66
N GLY A 48 4.98 6.79 -2.82
CA GLY A 48 5.08 7.98 -3.68
C GLY A 48 5.29 9.29 -2.94
N GLY A 49 5.47 9.26 -1.63
CA GLY A 49 5.86 10.41 -0.79
C GLY A 49 7.30 10.92 -1.00
N GLY A 50 7.76 11.04 -2.25
CA GLY A 50 9.15 11.37 -2.57
C GLY A 50 9.55 12.86 -2.45
N GLY A 51 8.63 13.75 -2.07
CA GLY A 51 8.92 15.20 -1.96
C GLY A 51 8.17 16.11 -2.93
N THR A 52 7.06 15.63 -3.53
CA THR A 52 6.17 16.47 -4.36
C THR A 52 5.56 17.64 -3.57
N SER A 53 5.28 18.76 -4.24
CA SER A 53 4.57 19.90 -3.64
C SER A 53 3.06 19.68 -3.49
N LYS A 54 2.53 18.53 -3.97
CA LYS A 54 1.11 18.17 -3.91
C LYS A 54 0.92 16.78 -3.28
N PRO A 55 1.22 16.61 -1.98
CA PRO A 55 1.08 15.33 -1.32
C PRO A 55 -0.41 14.93 -1.21
N THR A 56 -0.68 13.61 -1.19
CA THR A 56 -2.06 13.08 -1.13
C THR A 56 -2.38 12.37 0.20
N ASN A 57 -1.45 12.37 1.17
CA ASN A 57 -1.63 11.72 2.49
C ASN A 57 -2.85 12.25 3.26
N ALA A 58 -3.11 13.55 3.18
CA ALA A 58 -4.25 14.19 3.85
C ALA A 58 -5.62 13.87 3.19
N LEU A 59 -5.62 13.31 1.97
CA LEU A 59 -6.84 12.91 1.27
C LEU A 59 -7.33 11.52 1.67
N LEU A 60 -6.51 10.75 2.39
CA LEU A 60 -6.85 9.41 2.86
C LEU A 60 -7.95 9.47 3.92
N PHE A 61 -8.93 8.58 3.79
CA PHE A 61 -9.99 8.38 4.79
C PHE A 61 -9.39 8.03 6.16
N PRO A 62 -9.95 8.53 7.28
CA PRO A 62 -9.49 8.16 8.61
C PRO A 62 -9.62 6.66 8.90
N GLN A 63 -10.72 6.03 8.49
CA GLN A 63 -10.94 4.59 8.58
C GLN A 63 -10.50 3.89 7.28
N PRO A 64 -10.16 2.59 7.30
CA PRO A 64 -9.85 1.80 6.10
C PRO A 64 -11.02 1.78 5.12
N ARG A 65 -11.02 2.71 4.17
CA ARG A 65 -12.02 2.90 3.13
C ARG A 65 -11.38 3.42 1.86
N CYS A 66 -12.01 3.18 0.73
CA CYS A 66 -11.62 3.76 -0.54
C CYS A 66 -12.83 4.02 -1.45
N GLN A 67 -12.61 4.83 -2.48
CA GLN A 67 -13.57 4.99 -3.57
C GLN A 67 -13.08 4.17 -4.77
N VAL A 68 -13.93 3.29 -5.26
CA VAL A 68 -13.65 2.43 -6.41
C VAL A 68 -14.48 2.90 -7.59
N ILE A 69 -13.83 3.10 -8.74
CA ILE A 69 -14.54 3.36 -9.99
C ILE A 69 -15.13 2.04 -10.47
N THR A 70 -16.45 1.93 -10.50
CA THR A 70 -17.17 0.73 -10.97
C THR A 70 -17.78 0.91 -12.36
N GLY A 71 -17.80 2.15 -12.87
CA GLY A 71 -18.33 2.45 -14.18
C GLY A 71 -18.14 3.90 -14.58
N VAL A 72 -18.77 4.27 -15.69
CA VAL A 72 -18.83 5.65 -16.20
C VAL A 72 -20.27 5.99 -16.56
N GLY A 73 -20.67 7.24 -16.33
CA GLY A 73 -21.97 7.74 -16.74
C GLY A 73 -22.04 8.06 -18.25
N ASP A 74 -23.12 8.74 -18.63
CA ASP A 74 -23.26 9.29 -19.98
C ASP A 74 -22.24 10.40 -20.27
N PHE A 75 -22.02 10.68 -21.56
CA PHE A 75 -21.12 11.77 -21.94
C PHE A 75 -21.73 13.11 -21.51
N ASP A 76 -20.96 13.88 -20.74
CA ASP A 76 -21.35 15.20 -20.28
C ASP A 76 -20.63 16.29 -21.12
N PRO A 77 -21.36 17.08 -21.93
CA PRO A 77 -20.79 18.16 -22.73
C PRO A 77 -20.10 19.28 -21.92
N ALA A 78 -20.50 19.51 -20.65
CA ALA A 78 -19.95 20.58 -19.83
C ALA A 78 -18.51 20.27 -19.39
N ILE A 79 -18.23 19.00 -19.05
CA ILE A 79 -16.87 18.53 -18.70
C ILE A 79 -16.15 17.84 -19.87
N ARG A 80 -16.83 17.71 -21.02
CA ARG A 80 -16.36 17.07 -22.26
C ARG A 80 -15.82 15.66 -22.06
N ARG A 81 -16.37 14.90 -21.11
CA ARG A 81 -16.00 13.51 -20.79
C ARG A 81 -17.15 12.76 -20.11
N LYS A 82 -17.04 11.44 -20.01
CA LYS A 82 -17.93 10.63 -19.15
C LYS A 82 -17.46 10.73 -17.70
N PRO A 83 -18.32 11.11 -16.73
CA PRO A 83 -17.94 11.13 -15.33
C PRO A 83 -17.79 9.70 -14.79
N SER A 84 -16.82 9.49 -13.92
CA SER A 84 -16.65 8.22 -13.21
C SER A 84 -17.77 8.00 -12.20
N ILE A 85 -18.28 6.76 -12.14
CA ILE A 85 -19.20 6.32 -11.08
C ILE A 85 -18.35 5.67 -9.99
N PHE A 86 -18.43 6.23 -8.78
CA PHE A 86 -17.69 5.75 -7.63
C PHE A 86 -18.60 5.00 -6.66
N VAL A 87 -18.11 3.88 -6.15
CA VAL A 87 -18.67 3.18 -4.99
C VAL A 87 -17.70 3.35 -3.83
N LEU A 88 -18.22 3.73 -2.66
CA LEU A 88 -17.45 3.72 -1.43
C LEU A 88 -17.45 2.29 -0.87
N GLU A 89 -16.27 1.73 -0.62
CA GLU A 89 -16.13 0.45 0.06
C GLU A 89 -15.30 0.57 1.35
N ASP A 90 -15.57 -0.30 2.30
CA ASP A 90 -14.60 -0.60 3.35
C ASP A 90 -13.39 -1.31 2.71
N ALA A 91 -12.18 -0.99 3.18
CA ALA A 91 -10.92 -1.48 2.62
C ALA A 91 -10.22 -2.40 3.63
N PRO A 92 -10.73 -3.63 3.88
CA PRO A 92 -10.14 -4.55 4.86
C PRO A 92 -8.75 -5.04 4.44
N TRP A 93 -8.36 -4.82 3.19
CA TRP A 93 -7.05 -5.11 2.63
C TRP A 93 -5.98 -4.07 3.02
N SER A 94 -6.36 -2.87 3.45
CA SER A 94 -5.44 -1.78 3.81
C SER A 94 -4.95 -1.98 5.25
N ALA A 95 -3.66 -2.28 5.40
CA ALA A 95 -3.06 -2.60 6.69
C ALA A 95 -2.52 -1.36 7.41
N PHE A 96 -1.91 -0.44 6.66
CA PHE A 96 -1.32 0.79 7.22
C PHE A 96 -1.37 1.93 6.21
N ARG A 97 -1.61 3.15 6.70
CA ARG A 97 -1.71 4.37 5.90
C ARG A 97 -1.10 5.52 6.70
N ASP A 98 -0.04 6.14 6.17
CA ASP A 98 0.50 7.34 6.80
C ASP A 98 -0.28 8.57 6.34
N ARG A 99 -1.07 9.12 7.26
CA ARG A 99 -1.88 10.32 7.02
C ARG A 99 -1.17 11.58 7.50
N ASP A 100 -0.12 11.43 8.31
CA ASP A 100 0.49 12.53 9.06
C ASP A 100 1.78 13.01 8.38
N ASN A 101 2.57 12.09 7.81
CA ASN A 101 3.83 12.44 7.16
C ASN A 101 3.70 12.39 5.64
N PRO A 102 3.90 13.52 4.93
CA PRO A 102 3.78 13.57 3.47
C PRO A 102 4.98 12.94 2.74
N TYR A 103 6.14 12.84 3.42
CA TYR A 103 7.40 12.48 2.79
C TYR A 103 8.12 11.35 3.49
N GLY A 104 8.68 10.43 2.71
CA GLY A 104 9.42 9.30 3.22
C GLY A 104 9.91 8.34 2.15
N PHE A 105 10.61 7.30 2.59
CA PHE A 105 11.08 6.20 1.75
C PHE A 105 11.05 4.88 2.52
N VAL A 106 11.11 3.76 1.80
CA VAL A 106 11.22 2.43 2.40
C VAL A 106 12.61 1.88 2.15
N ALA A 107 13.29 1.46 3.21
CA ALA A 107 14.49 0.64 3.13
C ALA A 107 14.10 -0.85 3.14
N PHE A 108 14.69 -1.64 2.26
CA PHE A 108 14.50 -3.09 2.18
C PHE A 108 15.82 -3.80 2.49
N ASP A 109 15.90 -4.39 3.68
CA ASP A 109 17.03 -5.22 4.08
C ASP A 109 16.74 -6.67 3.71
N VAL A 110 17.47 -7.19 2.73
CA VAL A 110 17.26 -8.55 2.21
C VAL A 110 18.27 -9.49 2.86
N ASP A 111 17.75 -10.53 3.52
CA ASP A 111 18.52 -11.69 3.93
C ASP A 111 18.15 -12.88 3.03
N PRO A 112 19.04 -13.31 2.11
CA PRO A 112 18.76 -14.45 1.26
C PRO A 112 18.68 -15.76 2.05
N GLY A 113 19.19 -15.84 3.28
CA GLY A 113 19.31 -17.07 4.06
C GLY A 113 20.32 -18.06 3.48
N GLN A 114 20.21 -19.33 3.87
CA GLN A 114 20.98 -20.46 3.33
C GLN A 114 20.10 -21.33 2.41
N PRO A 115 20.66 -22.11 1.47
CA PRO A 115 19.90 -23.10 0.68
C PRO A 115 19.04 -24.01 1.58
N GLY A 116 17.78 -24.21 1.22
CA GLY A 116 16.80 -24.95 2.04
C GLY A 116 16.30 -24.22 3.31
N GLY A 117 16.82 -23.01 3.58
CA GLY A 117 16.40 -22.16 4.68
C GLY A 117 15.25 -21.21 4.31
N THR A 118 15.24 -20.03 4.93
CA THR A 118 14.26 -18.97 4.69
C THR A 118 14.93 -17.75 4.12
N THR A 119 14.36 -17.18 3.05
CA THR A 119 14.69 -15.83 2.60
C THR A 119 13.76 -14.85 3.32
N SER A 120 14.31 -13.75 3.84
CA SER A 120 13.54 -12.69 4.46
C SER A 120 13.86 -11.31 3.87
N ILE A 121 12.88 -10.41 3.92
CA ILE A 121 13.05 -9.00 3.59
C ILE A 121 12.44 -8.19 4.72
N LYS A 122 13.26 -7.44 5.45
CA LYS A 122 12.77 -6.45 6.41
C LYS A 122 12.55 -5.12 5.70
N ALA A 123 11.31 -4.66 5.66
CA ALA A 123 10.94 -3.36 5.11
C ALA A 123 10.74 -2.37 6.26
N THR A 124 11.38 -1.21 6.19
CA THR A 124 11.20 -0.11 7.15
C THR A 124 10.86 1.16 6.40
N TYR A 125 9.68 1.72 6.67
CA TYR A 125 9.26 3.02 6.17
C TYR A 125 9.74 4.12 7.13
N TYR A 126 10.50 5.06 6.59
CA TYR A 126 10.98 6.23 7.28
C TYR A 126 10.24 7.46 6.76
N ALA A 127 9.59 8.19 7.67
CA ALA A 127 9.14 9.55 7.39
C ALA A 127 10.31 10.52 7.55
N VAL A 128 10.38 11.52 6.67
CA VAL A 128 11.32 12.63 6.79
C VAL A 128 10.63 13.74 7.58
N THR A 129 10.97 13.88 8.86
CA THR A 129 10.20 14.70 9.82
C THR A 129 10.94 15.93 10.34
N GLY A 130 12.24 16.08 10.04
CA GLY A 130 13.07 17.14 10.63
C GLY A 130 13.95 17.90 9.63
N PRO A 131 14.44 19.10 10.01
CA PRO A 131 15.45 19.81 9.24
C PRO A 131 16.69 18.93 9.02
N PHE A 132 17.36 19.11 7.88
CA PHE A 132 18.51 18.31 7.46
C PHE A 132 18.22 16.81 7.25
N GLY A 133 16.95 16.41 7.07
CA GLY A 133 16.60 15.04 6.72
C GLY A 133 16.47 14.10 7.92
N GLY A 134 16.04 14.62 9.08
CA GLY A 134 15.73 13.78 10.24
C GLY A 134 14.70 12.70 9.89
N LEU A 135 14.94 11.46 10.33
CA LEU A 135 14.14 10.28 9.98
C LEU A 135 13.42 9.72 11.20
N THR A 136 12.15 9.39 11.03
CA THR A 136 11.34 8.66 12.02
C THR A 136 10.84 7.36 11.42
N VAL A 137 11.00 6.23 12.12
CA VAL A 137 10.39 4.97 11.71
C VAL A 137 8.89 5.05 11.97
N ILE A 138 8.09 4.86 10.92
CA ILE A 138 6.63 4.92 11.00
C ILE A 138 5.99 3.54 10.84
N ASP A 139 6.54 2.71 9.95
CA ASP A 139 6.06 1.35 9.73
C ASP A 139 7.23 0.39 9.50
N GLN A 140 7.10 -0.85 9.98
CA GLN A 140 8.14 -1.88 9.87
C GLN A 140 7.51 -3.27 9.85
N PHE A 141 7.93 -4.09 8.90
CA PHE A 141 7.47 -5.47 8.76
C PHE A 141 8.51 -6.34 8.05
N THR A 142 8.40 -7.65 8.21
CA THR A 142 9.29 -8.63 7.60
C THR A 142 8.49 -9.57 6.72
N LEU A 143 8.86 -9.66 5.44
CA LEU A 143 8.37 -10.68 4.52
C LEU A 143 9.25 -11.92 4.61
N THR A 144 8.66 -13.10 4.63
CA THR A 144 9.41 -14.37 4.61
C THR A 144 8.88 -15.31 3.54
N LYS A 145 9.77 -16.15 3.02
CA LYS A 145 9.40 -17.35 2.24
C LYS A 145 10.48 -18.42 2.36
N PRO A 146 10.14 -19.70 2.21
CA PRO A 146 11.13 -20.75 2.03
C PRO A 146 12.04 -20.45 0.84
N ARG A 147 13.33 -20.70 0.98
CA ARG A 147 14.29 -20.66 -0.11
C ARG A 147 14.36 -22.03 -0.77
N GLY A 148 14.29 -22.06 -2.10
CA GLY A 148 14.57 -23.27 -2.86
C GLY A 148 15.97 -23.82 -2.55
N GLY A 149 16.10 -25.15 -2.63
CA GLY A 149 17.40 -25.83 -2.56
C GLY A 149 18.33 -25.42 -3.69
#